data_AF-A0A075JJY8-F1
#
_entry.id   AF-A0A075JJY8-F1
#
_cell.length_a   1.000
_cell.length_b   1.000
_cell.length_c   1.000
_cell.angle_alpha   90.00
_cell.angle_beta   90.00
_cell.angle_gamma   90.00
#
_symmetry.space_group_name_H-M   'P 1'
#
loop_
_entity.id
_entity.type
_entity.pdbx_description
1 polymer ?
#
loop_
_entity_poly.entity_id
_entity_poly.type
_entity_poly.pdbx_seq_one_letter_code
_entity_poly.pdbx_strand_id
1 'polypeptide(L)' 'MTSEPMSAQQEDDFYADAANQQPQGTPRRRKERLSTPVPVRFPPELLEEVRSAARADDRSVSAWIRRAVEHELRRSA' A
#
# COMPACT_ATOMS: atom_id res chain seq x y z
N MET A 1 27.86 13.35 9.50
CA MET A 1 28.10 12.16 10.33
C MET A 1 27.81 10.94 9.47
N THR A 2 28.79 10.42 8.76
CA THR A 2 28.68 9.13 8.05
C THR A 2 28.97 8.04 9.09
N SER A 3 27.92 7.45 9.65
CA SER A 3 28.05 6.27 10.51
C SER A 3 28.48 5.09 9.65
N GLU A 4 29.64 4.52 9.94
CA GLU A 4 30.06 3.24 9.36
C GLU A 4 28.98 2.18 9.64
N PRO A 5 28.63 1.32 8.66
CA PRO A 5 27.65 0.26 8.88
C PRO A 5 28.21 -0.76 9.88
N MET A 6 27.48 -0.99 10.98
CA MET A 6 27.82 -2.02 11.97
C MET A 6 27.62 -3.42 11.37
N SER A 7 28.39 -4.40 11.85
CA SER A 7 28.09 -5.81 11.59
C SER A 7 26.87 -6.26 12.40
N ALA A 8 26.19 -7.33 11.96
CA ALA A 8 25.01 -7.85 12.64
C ALA A 8 25.25 -8.16 14.14
N GLN A 9 26.41 -8.73 14.49
CA GLN A 9 26.75 -9.01 15.89
C GLN A 9 26.89 -7.73 16.73
N GLN A 10 27.46 -6.68 16.14
CA GLN A 10 27.61 -5.39 16.83
C GLN A 10 26.26 -4.71 17.03
N GLU A 11 25.32 -4.87 16.11
CA GLU A 11 23.94 -4.39 16.28
C GLU A 11 23.22 -5.14 17.40
N ASP A 12 23.35 -6.47 17.45
CA ASP A 12 22.78 -7.30 18.51
C ASP A 12 23.32 -6.91 19.89
N ASP A 13 24.64 -6.76 20.02
CA ASP A 13 25.30 -6.34 21.26
C ASP A 13 24.90 -4.91 21.66
N PHE A 14 24.72 -4.01 20.69
CA PHE A 14 24.30 -2.62 20.92
C PHE A 14 22.87 -2.55 21.48
N TYR A 15 21.94 -3.36 20.95
CA TYR A 15 20.55 -3.40 21.42
C TYR A 15 20.33 -4.29 22.65
N ALA A 16 21.35 -5.00 23.14
CA ALA A 16 21.29 -5.71 24.41
C ALA A 16 21.12 -4.76 25.62
N ASP A 17 21.56 -3.50 25.49
CA ASP A 17 21.30 -2.45 26.48
C ASP A 17 19.90 -1.82 26.27
N ALA A 18 19.08 -1.84 27.32
CA ALA A 18 17.74 -1.25 27.32
C ALA A 18 17.74 0.27 27.04
N ALA A 19 18.83 0.98 27.35
CA ALA A 19 18.97 2.39 27.03
C ALA A 19 18.94 2.66 25.51
N ASN A 20 19.45 1.71 24.71
CA ASN A 20 19.50 1.80 23.26
C ASN A 20 18.20 1.35 22.57
N GLN A 21 17.22 0.85 23.34
CA GLN A 21 15.91 0.43 22.82
C GLN A 21 14.87 1.57 22.82
N GLN A 22 15.28 2.81 23.11
CA GLN A 22 14.37 3.94 23.02
C GLN A 22 14.07 4.30 21.55
N PRO A 23 12.78 4.39 21.17
CA PRO A 23 12.41 4.83 19.83
C PRO A 23 13.04 6.18 19.51
N GLN A 24 13.79 6.23 18.42
CA GLN A 24 14.45 7.45 17.99
C GLN A 24 13.46 8.35 17.25
N GLY A 25 13.46 9.64 17.61
CA GLY A 25 12.68 10.68 16.93
C GLY A 25 11.22 10.83 17.38
N THR A 26 10.54 11.82 16.80
CA THR A 26 9.15 12.14 17.14
C THR A 26 8.21 10.99 16.74
N PRO A 27 7.30 10.55 17.63
CA PRO A 27 6.30 9.55 17.29
C PRO A 27 5.49 9.96 16.05
N ARG A 28 5.48 9.10 15.03
CA ARG A 28 4.66 9.31 13.84
C ARG A 28 3.34 8.59 13.99
N ARG A 29 2.23 9.31 13.86
CA ARG A 29 0.92 8.68 13.71
C ARG A 29 0.86 7.99 12.34
N ARG A 30 0.38 6.75 12.31
CA ARG A 30 0.07 6.04 11.07
C ARG A 30 -0.94 6.89 10.28
N LYS A 31 -0.77 6.98 8.95
CA LYS A 31 -1.74 7.62 8.05
C LYS A 31 -3.15 7.06 8.33
N GLU A 32 -4.17 7.89 8.09
CA GLU A 32 -5.58 7.52 8.27
C GLU A 32 -5.87 6.12 7.73
N ARG A 33 -6.78 5.42 8.42
CA ARG A 33 -7.21 4.08 8.01
C ARG A 33 -7.71 4.15 6.56
N LEU A 34 -7.32 3.17 5.75
CA LEU A 34 -7.92 2.97 4.43
C LEU A 34 -9.44 2.99 4.58
N SER A 35 -10.14 3.62 3.63
CA SER A 35 -11.61 3.63 3.61
C SER A 35 -12.15 2.20 3.66
N THR A 36 -13.30 2.01 4.32
CA THR A 36 -13.95 0.70 4.39
C THR A 36 -14.18 0.17 2.97
N PRO A 37 -13.68 -1.04 2.64
CA PRO A 37 -13.87 -1.60 1.31
C PRO A 37 -15.36 -1.88 1.07
N VAL A 38 -15.87 -1.42 -0.07
CA VAL A 38 -17.24 -1.72 -0.52
C VAL A 38 -17.19 -2.97 -1.41
N PRO A 39 -17.81 -4.10 -1.01
CA PRO A 39 -17.81 -5.31 -1.82
C PRO A 39 -18.74 -5.17 -3.03
N VAL A 40 -18.19 -5.29 -4.23
CA VAL A 40 -18.95 -5.36 -5.49
C VAL A 40 -18.82 -6.78 -6.03
N ARG A 41 -19.96 -7.44 -6.29
CA ARG A 41 -19.98 -8.79 -6.85
C ARG A 41 -20.09 -8.71 -8.36
N PHE A 42 -19.15 -9.33 -9.05
CA PHE A 42 -19.22 -9.55 -10.49
C PHE A 42 -19.47 -11.03 -10.77
N PRO A 43 -20.23 -11.35 -11.83
CA PRO A 43 -20.17 -12.66 -12.44
C PRO A 43 -18.71 -13.01 -12.79
N PRO A 44 -18.31 -14.29 -12.70
CA PRO A 44 -16.93 -14.70 -12.90
C PRO A 44 -16.39 -14.36 -14.30
N GLU A 45 -17.23 -14.47 -15.33
CA GLU A 45 -16.89 -14.09 -16.70
C GLU A 45 -16.54 -12.60 -16.81
N LEU A 46 -17.35 -11.73 -16.21
CA LEU A 46 -17.11 -10.29 -16.20
C LEU A 46 -15.86 -9.96 -15.37
N LEU A 47 -15.60 -10.70 -14.30
CA LEU A 47 -14.40 -10.48 -13.50
C LEU A 47 -13.11 -10.78 -14.30
N GLU A 48 -13.12 -11.81 -15.16
CA GLU A 48 -11.99 -12.10 -16.03
C GLU A 48 -11.80 -11.03 -17.11
N GLU A 49 -12.89 -10.52 -17.69
CA GLU A 49 -12.82 -9.39 -18.64
C GLU A 49 -12.20 -8.15 -17.99
N VAL A 50 -12.65 -7.80 -16.78
CA VAL A 50 -12.10 -6.68 -16.00
C VAL A 50 -10.61 -6.89 -15.71
N ARG A 51 -10.19 -8.10 -15.36
CA ARG A 51 -8.77 -8.42 -15.13
C ARG A 51 -7.95 -8.26 -16.41
N SER A 52 -8.48 -8.71 -17.55
CA SER A 52 -7.84 -8.58 -18.85
C SER A 52 -7.64 -7.11 -19.22
N ALA A 53 -8.70 -6.30 -19.10
CA ALA A 53 -8.65 -4.87 -19.38
C ALA A 53 -7.68 -4.12 -18.45
N ALA A 54 -7.68 -4.45 -17.15
CA ALA A 54 -6.74 -3.85 -16.20
C ALA A 54 -5.27 -4.17 -16.53
N ARG A 55 -4.98 -5.42 -16.95
CA ARG A 55 -3.63 -5.81 -17.42
C ARG A 55 -3.23 -5.08 -18.69
N ALA A 56 -4.12 -4.95 -19.66
CA ALA A 56 -3.85 -4.23 -20.91
C ALA A 56 -3.48 -2.76 -20.66
N ASP A 57 -4.06 -2.15 -19.61
CA ASP A 57 -3.79 -0.76 -19.22
C ASP A 57 -2.64 -0.59 -18.20
N ASP A 58 -1.90 -1.66 -17.87
CA ASP A 58 -0.85 -1.71 -16.83
C ASP A 58 -1.31 -1.18 -15.46
N ARG A 59 -2.49 -1.65 -15.02
CA ARG A 59 -3.15 -1.19 -13.79
C ARG A 59 -3.59 -2.34 -12.92
N SER A 60 -3.71 -2.06 -11.62
CA SER A 60 -4.49 -2.92 -10.73
C SER A 60 -5.98 -2.88 -11.08
N VAL A 61 -6.68 -3.99 -10.84
CA VAL A 61 -8.14 -4.10 -11.03
C VAL A 61 -8.89 -2.96 -10.32
N SER A 62 -8.53 -2.67 -9.08
CA SER A 62 -9.17 -1.60 -8.29
C SER A 62 -8.95 -0.21 -8.90
N ALA A 63 -7.76 0.07 -9.42
CA ALA A 63 -7.46 1.34 -10.08
C ALA A 63 -8.20 1.47 -11.43
N TRP A 64 -8.30 0.36 -12.17
CA TRP A 64 -9.02 0.31 -13.42
C TRP A 64 -10.53 0.55 -13.22
N ILE A 65 -11.15 -0.16 -12.28
CA ILE A 65 -12.58 0.01 -11.94
C ILE A 65 -12.89 1.45 -11.53
N ARG A 66 -12.08 2.05 -10.63
CA ARG A 66 -12.30 3.45 -10.20
C ARG A 66 -12.31 4.41 -11.39
N ARG A 67 -11.33 4.29 -12.28
CA ARG A 67 -11.25 5.12 -13.49
C ARG A 67 -12.43 4.90 -14.44
N ALA A 68 -12.88 3.65 -14.61
CA ALA A 68 -14.04 3.34 -15.44
C ALA A 68 -15.31 3.99 -14.88
N VAL A 69 -15.52 3.92 -13.57
CA VAL A 69 -16.64 4.58 -12.88
C VAL A 69 -16.56 6.10 -13.01
N GLU A 70 -15.40 6.71 -12.76
CA GLU A 70 -15.18 8.16 -12.95
C GLU A 70 -15.46 8.60 -14.39
N HIS A 71 -15.02 7.81 -15.37
CA HIS A 71 -15.26 8.10 -16.79
C HIS A 71 -16.75 8.07 -17.13
N GLU A 72 -17.47 7.05 -16.66
CA GLU A 72 -18.90 6.90 -16.93
C GLU A 72 -19.70 8.03 -16.27
N LEU A 73 -19.42 8.36 -15.00
CA LEU A 73 -20.08 9.48 -14.31
C LEU A 73 -19.85 10.82 -15.01
N ARG A 74 -18.67 11.03 -15.62
CA ARG A 74 -18.39 12.24 -16.40
C ARG A 74 -19.08 12.24 -17.77
N ARG A 75 -19.30 11.07 -18.38
CA ARG A 75 -20.03 10.95 -19.65
C ARG A 75 -21.53 11.22 -19.46
N SER A 76 -22.08 10.79 -18.32
CA SER A 76 -23.51 10.92 -18.02
C SER A 76 -23.93 12.30 -17.49
N ALA A 77 -22.98 13.21 -17.26
CA ALA A 77 -23.21 14.58 -16.80
C ALA A 77 -23.22 15.57 -17.98
#